data_AF-A0A939ZXS0-F1
#
_entry.id   AF-A0A939ZXS0-F1
#
_cell.length_a   1.000
_cell.length_b   1.000
_cell.length_c   1.000
_cell.angle_alpha   90.00
_cell.angle_beta   90.00
_cell.angle_gamma   90.00
#
_symmetry.space_group_name_H-M   'P 1'
#
loop_
_entity.id
_entity.type
_entity.pdbx_description
1 polymer ?
#
loop_
_entity_poly.entity_id
_entity_poly.type
_entity_poly.pdbx_seq_one_letter_code
_entity_poly.pdbx_strand_id
1 'polypeptide(L)' 'VFAFRRDDSPILAMELSLRGIDPDRKYSVTVYGESYKPARRLTMKGRELARLKAEIPGAPASALIEYRALP' A
#
# COMPACT_ATOMS: atom_id res chain seq x y z
N VAL A 1 -1.19 -3.11 6.18
CA VAL A 1 -2.05 -3.74 5.15
C VAL A 1 -1.21 -4.72 4.37
N PHE A 2 -1.70 -5.93 4.14
CA PHE A 2 -1.01 -6.92 3.30
C PHE A 2 -1.79 -7.13 2.01
N ALA A 3 -1.05 -7.12 0.89
CA ALA A 3 -1.56 -7.34 -0.45
C ALA A 3 -0.83 -8.53 -1.07
N PHE A 4 -1.58 -9.44 -1.70
CA PHE A 4 -1.04 -10.65 -2.31
C PHE A 4 -1.42 -10.72 -3.78
N ARG A 5 -0.46 -11.06 -4.63
CA ARG A 5 -0.71 -11.45 -6.01
C ARG A 5 -0.47 -12.96 -6.14
N ARG A 6 -1.51 -13.66 -6.61
CA ARG A 6 -1.48 -15.11 -6.85
C ARG A 6 -0.67 -15.44 -8.10
N ASP A 7 -0.29 -16.71 -8.22
CA ASP A 7 0.27 -17.30 -9.44
C ASP A 7 -0.62 -16.98 -10.66
N ASP A 8 0.03 -16.74 -11.80
CA ASP A 8 -0.59 -16.46 -13.11
C ASP A 8 -1.61 -15.32 -13.16
N SER A 9 -1.72 -14.50 -12.10
CA SER A 9 -2.60 -13.33 -12.11
C SER A 9 -2.14 -12.35 -13.20
N PRO A 10 -2.98 -11.99 -14.18
CA PRO A 10 -2.62 -11.02 -15.21
C PRO A 10 -2.63 -9.57 -14.69
N ILE A 11 -3.14 -9.36 -13.47
CA ILE A 11 -3.32 -8.05 -12.86
C ILE A 11 -2.07 -7.68 -12.04
N LEU A 12 -1.35 -6.66 -12.50
CA LEU A 12 -0.08 -6.19 -11.90
C LEU A 12 -0.27 -5.31 -10.65
N ALA A 13 -1.46 -4.73 -10.49
CA ALA A 13 -1.73 -3.76 -9.44
C ALA A 13 -3.15 -3.91 -8.90
N MET A 14 -3.31 -3.65 -7.61
CA MET A 14 -4.61 -3.59 -6.95
C MET A 14 -4.87 -2.20 -6.38
N GLU A 15 -6.10 -1.73 -6.54
CA GLU A 15 -6.60 -0.55 -5.84
C GLU A 15 -7.23 -0.97 -4.52
N LEU A 16 -6.76 -0.36 -3.44
CA LEU A 16 -7.15 -0.64 -2.07
C LEU A 16 -7.75 0.62 -1.45
N SER A 17 -8.92 0.46 -0.83
CA SER A 17 -9.54 1.51 -0.03
C SER A 17 -9.43 1.20 1.45
N LEU A 18 -8.50 1.86 2.15
CA LEU A 18 -8.42 1.75 3.60
C LEU A 18 -9.65 2.37 4.26
N ARG A 19 -10.24 1.63 5.20
CA ARG A 19 -11.45 2.02 5.94
C ARG A 19 -11.08 2.55 7.33
N GLY A 20 -11.93 3.42 7.88
CA GLY A 20 -11.72 3.98 9.23
C GLY A 20 -10.55 4.98 9.33
N ILE A 21 -10.16 5.58 8.21
CA ILE A 21 -9.11 6.58 8.13
C ILE A 21 -9.73 7.97 8.08
N ASP A 22 -9.20 8.93 8.86
CA ASP A 22 -9.60 10.33 8.79
C ASP A 22 -9.15 10.92 7.43
N PRO A 23 -10.06 11.39 6.57
CA PRO A 23 -9.75 11.79 5.21
C PRO A 23 -8.83 13.03 5.11
N ASP A 24 -8.75 13.84 6.16
CA ASP A 24 -8.00 15.10 6.18
C ASP A 24 -6.71 15.02 7.00
N ARG A 25 -6.58 14.02 7.87
CA ARG A 25 -5.33 13.74 8.59
C ARG A 25 -4.23 13.28 7.64
N LYS A 26 -2.97 13.63 7.97
CA LYS A 26 -1.77 13.15 7.26
C LYS A 26 -1.24 11.87 7.88
N TYR A 27 -0.67 11.03 7.04
CA TYR A 27 -0.11 9.74 7.39
C TYR A 27 1.27 9.59 6.75
N SER A 28 2.22 9.05 7.51
CA SER A 28 3.47 8.51 6.98
C SER A 28 3.21 7.11 6.47
N VAL A 29 3.58 6.83 5.22
CA VAL A 29 3.34 5.56 4.54
C VAL A 29 4.66 4.99 4.06
N THR A 30 4.89 3.70 4.31
CA THR A 30 6.03 2.95 3.79
C THR A 30 5.51 1.71 3.08
N VAL A 31 5.91 1.51 1.83
CA VAL A 31 5.61 0.30 1.07
C VAL A 31 6.83 -0.61 1.06
N TYR A 32 6.59 -1.88 1.34
CA TYR A 32 7.56 -2.96 1.30
C TYR A 32 7.11 -3.87 0.17
N GLY A 33 7.88 -3.87 -0.92
CA GLY A 33 7.63 -4.77 -2.05
C GLY A 33 8.07 -6.20 -1.75
N GLU A 34 8.36 -6.97 -2.79
CA GLU A 34 8.63 -8.42 -2.71
C GLU A 34 9.86 -8.76 -1.87
N SER A 35 10.87 -7.89 -1.88
CA SER A 35 12.09 -8.06 -1.08
C SER A 35 11.93 -7.66 0.40
N TYR A 36 10.76 -7.13 0.78
CA TYR A 36 10.49 -6.55 2.09
C TYR A 36 11.49 -5.48 2.55
N LYS A 37 12.23 -4.88 1.61
CA LYS A 37 13.03 -3.68 1.89
C LYS A 37 12.11 -2.46 1.85
N PRO A 38 12.23 -1.52 2.80
CA PRO A 38 11.41 -0.33 2.82
C PRO A 38 11.70 0.52 1.59
N ALA A 39 10.66 0.88 0.87
CA ALA A 39 10.73 1.95 -0.10
C ALA A 39 10.87 3.31 0.62
N ARG A 40 10.98 4.38 -0.18
CA ARG A 40 10.92 5.74 0.34
C ARG A 40 9.62 5.96 1.12
N ARG A 41 9.74 6.53 2.31
CA ARG A 41 8.60 6.97 3.12
C ARG A 41 7.89 8.15 2.44
N LEU A 42 6.59 8.05 2.30
CA LEU A 42 5.72 9.05 1.68
C LEU A 42 4.79 9.66 2.73
N THR A 43 4.40 10.91 2.54
CA THR A 43 3.34 11.54 3.32
C THR A 43 2.08 11.60 2.47
N MET A 44 0.99 11.02 2.94
CA MET A 44 -0.30 10.97 2.25
C MET A 44 -1.42 11.45 3.19
N LYS A 45 -2.45 12.10 2.66
CA LYS A 45 -3.71 12.36 3.38
C LYS A 45 -4.55 11.09 3.44
N GLY A 46 -5.44 10.99 4.42
CA GLY A 46 -6.30 9.82 4.56
C GLY A 46 -7.18 9.54 3.35
N ARG A 47 -7.67 10.57 2.65
CA ARG A 47 -8.40 10.39 1.38
C ARG A 47 -7.57 9.75 0.27
N GLU A 48 -6.26 9.90 0.31
CA GLU A 48 -5.33 9.27 -0.65
C GLU A 48 -5.11 7.80 -0.26
N LEU A 49 -5.12 7.48 1.04
CA LEU A 49 -5.11 6.09 1.52
C LEU A 49 -6.39 5.31 1.17
N ALA A 50 -7.52 6.01 0.97
CA ALA A 50 -8.75 5.41 0.46
C ALA A 50 -8.66 5.03 -1.04
N ARG A 51 -7.58 5.41 -1.73
CA ARG A 51 -7.31 5.12 -3.15
C ARG A 51 -5.88 4.59 -3.33
N LEU A 52 -5.40 3.81 -2.37
CA LEU A 52 -4.04 3.30 -2.36
C LEU A 52 -3.84 2.29 -3.48
N LYS A 53 -2.87 2.52 -4.36
CA LYS A 53 -2.46 1.57 -5.39
C LYS A 53 -1.28 0.74 -4.87
N ALA A 54 -1.41 -0.58 -4.85
CA ALA A 54 -0.32 -1.51 -4.57
C ALA A 54 0.09 -2.23 -5.87
N GLU A 55 1.31 -1.98 -6.34
CA GLU A 55 1.89 -2.64 -7.50
C GLU A 55 2.74 -3.83 -7.04
N ILE A 56 2.46 -5.02 -7.59
CA ILE A 56 3.13 -6.27 -7.26
C ILE A 56 3.51 -6.94 -8.59
N PRO A 57 4.68 -6.62 -9.17
CA PRO A 57 5.06 -7.08 -10.51
C PRO A 57 5.28 -8.60 -10.64
N GLY A 58 5.73 -9.26 -9.58
CA GLY A 58 5.91 -10.71 -9.50
C GLY A 58 4.59 -11.46 -9.28
N ALA A 59 4.53 -12.69 -9.78
CA ALA A 59 3.46 -13.65 -9.54
C ALA A 59 4.10 -15.03 -9.29
N PRO A 60 3.99 -15.61 -8.08
CA PRO A 60 3.33 -15.08 -6.89
C PRO A 60 4.22 -14.08 -6.15
N ALA A 61 3.62 -13.07 -5.53
CA ALA A 61 4.34 -12.14 -4.67
C ALA A 61 3.40 -11.38 -3.74
N SER A 62 3.97 -10.54 -2.88
CA SER A 62 3.21 -9.76 -1.90
C SER A 62 3.85 -8.41 -1.64
N ALA A 63 3.04 -7.48 -1.12
CA ALA A 63 3.48 -6.22 -0.59
C ALA A 63 2.89 -5.98 0.80
N LEU A 64 3.70 -5.38 1.68
CA LEU A 64 3.26 -4.84 2.97
C LEU A 64 3.23 -3.32 2.86
N ILE A 65 2.11 -2.72 3.25
CA ILE A 65 1.98 -1.27 3.40
C ILE A 65 1.80 -0.95 4.88
N GLU A 66 2.78 -0.24 5.43
CA GLU A 66 2.72 0.35 6.77
C GLU A 66 2.27 1.80 6.66
N TYR A 67 1.38 2.22 7.56
CA TYR A 67 0.99 3.62 7.69
C TYR A 67 0.86 4.01 9.16
N ARG A 68 1.23 5.25 9.46
CA ARG A 68 1.11 5.85 10.81
C ARG A 68 0.58 7.27 10.68
N ALA A 69 -0.43 7.59 11.49
CA ALA A 69 -0.96 8.94 11.57
C ALA A 69 0.13 9.90 12.07
N LEU A 70 0.28 11.04 11.41
CA LEU A 70 1.21 12.08 11.83
C LEU A 70 0.58 12.96 12.93
N PRO A 71 1.41 13.61 13.76
CA PRO A 71 0.96 14.63 14.70
C PRO A 71 0.21 15.77 14.01
#